data_AF-A0A914Z2M8-F1
#
_entry.id   AF-A0A914Z2M8-F1
#
_cell.length_a   1.000
_cell.length_b   1.000
_cell.length_c   1.000
_cell.angle_alpha   90.00
_cell.angle_beta   90.00
_cell.angle_gamma   90.00
#
_symmetry.space_group_name_H-M   'P 1'
#
loop_
_entity.id
_entity.type
_entity.pdbx_description
1 polymer ?
#
loop_
_entity_poly.entity_id
_entity_poly.type
_entity_poly.pdbx_seq_one_letter_code
_entity_poly.pdbx_strand_id
1 'polypeptide(L)'
;MGNLVYDGKGISQQPGVSVDISVSYMNAVKLGETIVIEANTLKQGKRLAFLQAKVYRKSDNSVVAFAKQTLAIISKEKEMK
;
A
#
# COMPACT_ATOMS: atom_id res chain seq x y z
N MET A 1 1.94 14.35 12.65
CA MET A 1 2.08 13.27 11.63
C MET A 1 3.42 12.60 11.88
N GLY A 2 3.43 11.47 12.59
CA GLY A 2 4.65 10.79 13.00
C GLY A 2 5.16 9.85 11.91
N ASN A 3 6.45 9.93 11.60
CA ASN A 3 7.12 8.95 10.74
C ASN A 3 7.22 7.62 11.49
N LEU A 4 6.83 6.53 10.83
CA LEU A 4 6.98 5.18 11.37
C LEU A 4 8.45 4.75 11.28
N VAL A 5 9.12 4.74 12.43
CA VAL A 5 10.45 4.13 12.62
C VAL A 5 10.25 2.67 13.03
N TYR A 6 10.93 1.76 12.35
CA TYR A 6 10.91 0.33 12.65
C TYR A 6 11.80 0.03 13.87
N ASP A 7 11.22 -0.39 15.00
CA ASP A 7 11.90 -0.55 16.30
C ASP A 7 12.29 -2.01 16.65
N GLY A 8 12.21 -2.94 15.69
CA GLY A 8 12.60 -4.33 15.91
C GLY A 8 11.62 -5.17 16.75
N LYS A 9 10.51 -4.61 17.24
CA LYS A 9 9.34 -5.38 17.68
C LYS A 9 8.36 -5.37 16.51
N GLY A 10 8.41 -6.47 15.73
CA GLY A 10 7.71 -6.61 14.46
C GLY A 10 6.37 -5.87 14.42
N ILE A 11 6.18 -5.07 13.37
CA ILE A 11 4.91 -4.39 13.06
C ILE A 11 3.79 -5.36 13.45
N SER A 12 2.84 -4.93 14.28
CA SER A 12 1.62 -5.72 14.47
C SER A 12 0.86 -5.71 13.15
N GLN A 13 1.32 -6.52 12.19
CA GLN A 13 0.67 -6.83 10.94
C GLN A 13 -0.64 -7.47 11.37
N GLN A 14 -1.74 -6.72 11.34
CA GLN A 14 -3.01 -7.36 11.11
C GLN A 14 -2.82 -8.10 9.78
N PRO A 15 -2.79 -9.44 9.75
CA PRO A 15 -2.47 -10.15 8.53
C PRO A 15 -3.49 -9.74 7.47
N GLY A 16 -3.01 -9.06 6.43
CA GLY A 16 -3.82 -8.61 5.32
C GLY A 16 -3.47 -9.43 4.09
N VAL A 17 -4.46 -9.98 3.40
CA VAL A 17 -4.23 -10.68 2.12
C VAL A 17 -4.78 -9.86 0.97
N SER A 18 -4.01 -9.74 -0.11
CA SER A 18 -4.46 -9.06 -1.33
C SER A 18 -5.59 -9.88 -1.95
N VAL A 19 -6.75 -9.25 -2.11
CA VAL A 19 -7.91 -9.85 -2.79
C VAL A 19 -7.87 -9.50 -4.28
N ASP A 20 -7.56 -8.24 -4.58
CA ASP A 20 -7.46 -7.74 -5.95
C ASP A 20 -6.42 -6.61 -6.01
N ILE A 21 -5.62 -6.62 -7.08
CA ILE A 21 -4.66 -5.55 -7.40
C ILE A 21 -4.85 -5.20 -8.86
N SER A 22 -5.23 -3.95 -9.12
CA SER A 22 -5.34 -3.38 -10.46
C SER A 22 -4.33 -2.24 -10.62
N VAL A 23 -3.52 -2.32 -11.68
CA VAL A 23 -2.48 -1.33 -11.98
C VAL A 23 -2.60 -0.87 -13.43
N SER A 24 -2.56 0.45 -13.62
CA SER A 24 -2.54 1.08 -14.94
C SER A 24 -1.20 1.80 -15.13
N TYR A 25 -0.42 1.37 -16.14
CA TYR A 25 0.90 1.91 -16.45
C TYR A 25 0.81 2.96 -17.56
N MET A 26 1.15 4.21 -17.24
CA MET A 26 1.00 5.35 -18.14
C MET A 26 2.31 5.71 -18.85
N ASN A 27 3.44 5.61 -18.13
CA ASN A 27 4.76 5.99 -18.64
C ASN A 27 5.83 4.96 -18.27
N ALA A 28 6.84 4.82 -19.13
CA ALA A 28 8.00 3.99 -18.85
C ALA A 28 9.00 4.68 -17.91
N VAL A 29 9.73 3.88 -17.14
CA VAL A 29 10.79 4.32 -16.22
C VAL A 29 12.09 3.63 -16.62
N LYS A 30 13.19 4.39 -16.66
CA LYS A 30 14.49 3.81 -17.01
C LYS A 30 15.11 3.10 -15.82
N LEU A 31 15.93 2.09 -16.08
CA LEU A 31 16.72 1.44 -15.04
C LEU A 31 17.62 2.47 -14.35
N GLY A 32 17.71 2.38 -13.02
CA GLY A 32 18.45 3.34 -12.19
C GLY A 32 17.70 4.62 -11.82
N GLU A 33 16.52 4.87 -12.40
CA GLU A 33 15.68 6.00 -11.97
C GLU A 33 15.01 5.71 -10.62
N THR A 34 14.89 6.76 -9.80
CA THR A 34 14.13 6.70 -8.55
C THR A 34 12.67 7.06 -8.80
N ILE A 35 11.77 6.18 -8.36
CA ILE A 35 10.33 6.45 -8.32
C ILE A 35 9.87 6.60 -6.88
N VAL A 36 8.78 7.34 -6.70
CA VAL A 36 8.07 7.48 -5.43
C VAL A 36 6.73 6.79 -5.57
N ILE A 37 6.40 5.98 -4.58
CA ILE A 37 5.09 5.32 -4.46
C ILE A 37 4.39 5.96 -3.28
N GLU A 38 3.35 6.72 -3.55
CA GLU A 38 2.48 7.30 -2.53
C GLU A 38 1.22 6.45 -2.43
N ALA A 39 0.99 5.81 -1.29
CA ALA A 39 -0.16 4.96 -1.05
C ALA A 39 -1.07 5.57 0.02
N ASN A 40 -2.37 5.60 -0.25
CA ASN A 40 -3.41 6.12 0.62
C ASN A 40 -4.48 5.05 0.85
N THR A 41 -4.93 4.91 2.10
CA THR A 41 -6.10 4.08 2.42
C THR A 41 -7.34 4.93 2.18
N LEU A 42 -8.16 4.56 1.20
CA LEU A 42 -9.40 5.27 0.88
C LEU A 42 -10.50 4.94 1.89
N LYS A 43 -10.60 3.66 2.27
CA LYS A 43 -11.60 3.17 3.22
C LYS A 43 -11.10 1.91 3.90
N GLN A 44 -11.29 1.81 5.21
CA GLN A 44 -11.02 0.61 5.99
C GLN A 44 -12.29 0.17 6.73
N GLY A 45 -12.77 -1.03 6.43
CA GLY A 45 -13.82 -1.71 7.18
C GLY A 45 -13.24 -2.78 8.11
N LYS A 46 -14.12 -3.60 8.72
CA LYS A 46 -13.69 -4.68 9.62
C LYS A 46 -12.92 -5.80 8.91
N ARG A 47 -13.28 -6.10 7.66
CA ARG A 47 -12.75 -7.25 6.89
C ARG A 47 -12.09 -6.87 5.56
N LEU A 48 -12.29 -5.64 5.08
CA LEU A 48 -11.75 -5.18 3.80
C LEU A 48 -11.21 -3.76 3.94
N ALA A 49 -10.09 -3.49 3.28
CA ALA A 49 -9.55 -2.15 3.04
C ALA A 49 -9.40 -1.91 1.54
N PHE A 50 -9.66 -0.67 1.14
CA PHE A 50 -9.47 -0.18 -0.22
C PHE A 50 -8.34 0.83 -0.22
N LEU A 51 -7.31 0.54 -1.00
CA LEU A 51 -6.10 1.34 -1.10
C LEU A 51 -5.98 1.88 -2.53
N GLN A 52 -5.39 3.06 -2.63
CA GLN A 52 -4.96 3.63 -3.89
C GLN A 52 -3.49 4.00 -3.76
N ALA A 53 -2.70 3.73 -4.80
CA ALA A 53 -1.34 4.21 -4.89
C ALA A 53 -1.11 4.98 -6.19
N LYS A 54 -0.31 6.03 -6.10
CA LYS A 54 0.20 6.80 -7.22
C LYS A 54 1.71 6.61 -7.27
N VAL A 55 2.19 6.17 -8.42
CA VAL A 55 3.62 6.03 -8.70
C VAL A 55 4.04 7.17 -9.59
N TYR A 56 5.06 7.92 -9.20
CA TYR A 56 5.60 9.02 -9.99
C TYR A 56 7.13 9.04 -9.94
N ARG A 57 7.75 9.54 -11.01
CA ARG A 57 9.21 9.64 -11.09
C ARG A 57 9.68 10.80 -10.20
N LYS A 58 10.71 10.56 -9.39
CA LYS A 58 11.21 11.56 -8.43
C LYS A 58 11.83 12.79 -9.10
N SER A 59 12.38 12.64 -10.30
CA SER A 59 13.09 13.72 -11.00
C SER A 59 12.17 14.81 -11.55
N ASP A 60 10.99 14.45 -12.05
CA ASP A 60 10.09 15.35 -12.79
C ASP A 60 8.63 15.27 -12.33
N ASN A 61 8.31 14.43 -11.35
CA ASN A 61 6.96 14.15 -10.85
C ASN A 61 5.98 13.63 -11.93
N SER A 62 6.50 13.13 -13.06
CA SER A 62 5.68 12.49 -14.08
C SER A 62 5.02 11.23 -13.52
N VAL A 63 3.74 11.05 -13.82
CA VAL A 63 2.98 9.88 -13.37
C VAL A 63 3.44 8.66 -14.15
N VAL A 64 3.87 7.63 -13.43
CA VAL A 64 4.31 6.35 -14.00
C VAL A 64 3.14 5.38 -14.03
N ALA A 65 2.44 5.24 -12.91
CA ALA A 65 1.33 4.32 -12.78
C ALA A 65 0.33 4.76 -11.71
N PHE A 66 -0.90 4.29 -11.85
CA PHE A 66 -1.89 4.30 -10.79
C PHE A 66 -2.23 2.87 -10.40
N ALA A 67 -2.34 2.60 -9.11
CA ALA A 67 -2.74 1.31 -8.60
C ALA A 67 -3.93 1.45 -7.64
N LYS A 68 -4.78 0.44 -7.63
CA LYS A 68 -5.82 0.24 -6.63
C LYS A 68 -5.71 -1.18 -6.11
N GLN A 69 -5.90 -1.34 -4.81
CA GLN A 69 -5.84 -2.64 -4.17
C GLN A 69 -7.01 -2.81 -3.21
N THR A 70 -7.63 -3.99 -3.26
CA THR A 70 -8.55 -4.47 -2.23
C THR A 70 -7.79 -5.47 -1.36
N LEU A 71 -7.73 -5.19 -0.06
CA LEU A 71 -7.05 -6.03 0.93
C LEU A 71 -8.09 -6.61 1.89
N ALA A 72 -8.09 -7.92 2.12
CA ALA A 72 -8.85 -8.52 3.20
C ALA A 72 -8.04 -8.45 4.50
N ILE A 73 -8.65 -7.91 5.55
CA ILE A 73 -8.07 -7.80 6.88
C ILE A 73 -8.48 -9.03 7.69
N ILE A 74 -7.49 -9.79 8.16
CA ILE A 74 -7.70 -10.95 9.02
C ILE A 74 -7.57 -10.49 10.47
N SER A 75 -8.70 -10.45 11.18
CA SER A 75 -8.71 -10.26 12.63
C SER A 75 -8.34 -11.57 13.32
N LYS A 76 -7.32 -11.57 14.20
CA LYS A 76 -7.16 -12.66 15.16
C LYS A 76 -8.37 -12.64 16.09
N GLU A 77 -9.14 -13.72 16.07
CA GLU A 77 -10.15 -13.97 17.09
C GLU A 77 -9.41 -14.09 18.43
N LYS A 78 -9.84 -13.35 19.46
CA LYS A 78 -9.31 -13.54 20.81
C LYS A 78 -9.71 -14.96 21.21
N GLU A 79 -8.74 -15.85 21.43
CA GLU A 79 -8.98 -17.07 22.19
C GLU A 79 -9.63 -16.67 23.52
N MET A 80 -10.90 -17.01 23.67
CA MET A 80 -11.65 -16.82 24.90
C MET A 80 -11.14 -17.87 25.87
N LYS A 81 -10.42 -17.43 26.91
CA LYS A 81 -10.16 -18.26 28.09
C LYS A 81 -11.44 -18.43 28.89
#